data_AF-A0A5E7S3I4-F1
#
_entry.id   AF-A0A5E7S3I4-F1
#
_cell.length_a   1.000
_cell.length_b   1.000
_cell.length_c   1.000
_cell.angle_alpha   90.00
_cell.angle_beta   90.00
_cell.angle_gamma   90.00
#
_symmetry.space_group_name_H-M   'P 1'
#
loop_
_entity.id
_entity.type
_entity.pdbx_description
1 polymer ?
#
loop_
_entity_poly.entity_id
_entity_poly.type
_entity_poly.pdbx_seq_one_letter_code
_entity_poly.pdbx_strand_id
1 'polypeptide(L)'
;MSSAVDWEGRNFQALMLNQAMLGAITPNFRMVVLSRKDDEWVIKFFLEDDVQDDCDEVEDIMCQFSAYQDFDLKYKWEVLIGNEALPKISQDEMMVFRRKEYFD
;
A
#
# COMPACT_ATOMS: atom_id res chain seq x y z
N MET A 1 -5.64 28.96 4.07
CA MET A 1 -4.41 28.78 3.27
C MET A 1 -4.60 27.51 2.48
N SER A 2 -4.56 27.56 1.15
CA SER A 2 -4.57 26.35 0.32
C SER A 2 -3.30 25.59 0.63
N SER A 3 -3.39 24.44 1.30
CA SER A 3 -2.23 23.58 1.50
C SER A 3 -1.85 23.04 0.12
N ALA A 4 -0.78 23.59 -0.45
CA ALA A 4 -0.18 22.99 -1.63
C ALA A 4 0.06 21.51 -1.32
N VAL A 5 -0.43 20.62 -2.18
CA VAL A 5 -0.24 19.19 -2.02
C VAL A 5 1.27 18.92 -2.03
N ASP A 6 1.78 18.32 -0.96
CA ASP A 6 3.17 17.88 -0.86
C ASP A 6 3.39 16.64 -1.73
N TRP A 7 3.65 16.86 -3.01
CA TRP A 7 3.89 15.79 -3.97
C TRP A 7 5.22 15.08 -3.76
N GLU A 8 6.22 15.77 -3.21
CA GLU A 8 7.54 15.20 -2.96
C GLU A 8 7.45 14.15 -1.84
N GLY A 9 6.85 14.51 -0.70
CA GLY A 9 6.60 13.58 0.39
C GLY A 9 5.72 12.41 -0.05
N ARG A 10 4.67 12.67 -0.85
CA ARG A 10 3.84 11.61 -1.44
C ARG A 10 4.63 10.63 -2.30
N ASN A 11 5.42 11.14 -3.24
CA ASN A 11 6.21 10.29 -4.13
C ASN A 11 7.29 9.52 -3.38
N PHE A 12 7.92 10.14 -2.38
CA PHE A 12 8.88 9.46 -1.52
C PHE A 12 8.25 8.27 -0.80
N GLN A 13 7.08 8.46 -0.17
CA GLN A 13 6.39 7.39 0.54
C GLN A 13 5.95 6.25 -0.39
N ALA A 14 5.44 6.58 -1.57
CA ALA A 14 5.12 5.57 -2.58
C ALA A 14 6.36 4.78 -3.03
N LEU A 15 7.50 5.46 -3.21
CA LEU A 15 8.75 4.82 -3.59
C LEU A 15 9.27 3.90 -2.49
N MET A 16 9.27 4.33 -1.24
CA MET A 16 9.72 3.50 -0.10
C MET A 16 8.85 2.26 0.08
N LEU A 17 7.53 2.40 -0.07
CA LEU A 17 6.63 1.26 -0.05
C LEU A 17 6.90 0.31 -1.23
N ASN A 18 7.16 0.84 -2.42
CA ASN A 18 7.55 0.02 -3.57
C ASN A 18 8.85 -0.75 -3.32
N GLN A 19 9.86 -0.11 -2.70
CA GLN A 19 11.12 -0.78 -2.33
C GLN A 19 10.89 -1.88 -1.28
N ALA A 20 10.06 -1.63 -0.27
CA ALA A 20 9.73 -2.61 0.75
C ALA A 20 9.02 -3.86 0.21
N MET A 21 8.31 -3.72 -0.91
CA MET A 21 7.60 -4.82 -1.59
C MET A 21 8.49 -5.66 -2.51
N LEU A 22 9.75 -5.28 -2.75
CA LEU A 22 10.63 -6.01 -3.65
C LEU A 22 10.94 -7.41 -3.12
N GLY A 23 10.51 -8.43 -3.86
CA GLY A 23 10.73 -9.84 -3.52
C GLY A 23 9.61 -10.49 -2.70
N ALA A 24 8.72 -9.69 -2.11
CA ALA A 24 7.61 -10.17 -1.26
C ALA A 24 6.29 -10.35 -2.04
N ILE A 25 6.10 -9.63 -3.16
CA ILE A 25 4.85 -9.69 -3.93
C ILE A 25 4.67 -11.06 -4.61
N THR A 26 3.60 -11.74 -4.24
CA THR A 26 3.13 -12.99 -4.87
C THR A 26 1.95 -12.72 -5.82
N PRO A 27 1.51 -13.71 -6.61
CA PRO A 27 0.27 -13.58 -7.37
C PRO A 27 -0.95 -13.28 -6.50
N ASN A 28 -0.99 -13.62 -5.21
CA ASN A 28 -2.14 -13.37 -4.34
C ASN A 28 -2.36 -11.86 -4.08
N PHE A 29 -1.30 -11.04 -4.17
CA PHE A 29 -1.42 -9.58 -4.08
C PHE A 29 -2.13 -9.03 -5.32
N ARG A 30 -3.29 -8.41 -5.12
CA ARG A 30 -4.10 -7.81 -6.19
C ARG A 30 -3.78 -6.33 -6.37
N MET A 31 -3.67 -5.60 -5.27
CA MET A 31 -3.49 -4.14 -5.28
C MET A 31 -2.86 -3.66 -3.97
N VAL A 32 -2.04 -2.61 -4.04
CA VAL A 32 -1.57 -1.88 -2.87
C VAL A 32 -1.82 -0.39 -3.08
N VAL A 33 -2.55 0.21 -2.14
CA VAL A 33 -2.94 1.62 -2.18
C VAL A 33 -2.33 2.35 -1.00
N LEU A 34 -1.72 3.51 -1.28
CA LEU A 34 -1.23 4.44 -0.28
C LEU A 34 -2.09 5.70 -0.31
N SER A 35 -2.54 6.15 0.85
CA SER A 35 -3.36 7.36 0.99
C SER A 35 -2.93 8.13 2.23
N ARG A 36 -3.25 9.43 2.27
CA ARG A 36 -3.03 10.25 3.46
C ARG A 36 -4.38 10.69 3.99
N LYS A 37 -4.68 10.33 5.24
CA LYS A 37 -5.88 10.76 5.95
C LYS A 37 -5.45 11.59 7.14
N ASP A 38 -5.83 12.87 7.14
CA ASP A 38 -5.38 13.85 8.12
C ASP A 38 -3.83 13.91 8.17
N ASP A 39 -3.23 13.43 9.26
CA ASP A 39 -1.78 13.39 9.50
C ASP A 39 -1.22 11.95 9.55
N GLU A 40 -1.96 10.98 9.01
CA GLU A 40 -1.59 9.57 9.03
C GLU A 40 -1.60 8.98 7.62
N TRP A 41 -0.55 8.21 7.29
CA TRP A 41 -0.52 7.40 6.08
C TRP A 41 -1.32 6.12 6.29
N VAL A 42 -2.17 5.80 5.32
CA VAL A 42 -2.97 4.58 5.35
C VAL A 42 -2.58 3.74 4.13
N ILE A 43 -2.06 2.55 4.42
CA ILE A 43 -1.64 1.56 3.42
C ILE A 43 -2.69 0.44 3.40
N LYS A 44 -3.17 0.08 2.21
CA LYS A 44 -4.14 -1.00 2.06
C LYS A 44 -3.57 -2.05 1.12
N PHE A 45 -3.47 -3.27 1.62
CA PHE A 45 -3.10 -4.45 0.85
C PHE A 45 -4.38 -5.20 0.49
N PHE A 46 -4.58 -5.44 -0.79
CA PHE A 46 -5.70 -6.25 -1.30
C PHE A 46 -5.14 -7.60 -1.72
N LEU A 47 -5.56 -8.65 -1.04
CA LEU A 47 -5.24 -10.04 -1.35
C LEU A 47 -6.45 -10.75 -1.95
N GLU A 48 -6.23 -11.74 -2.81
CA GLU A 48 -7.31 -12.54 -3.40
C GLU A 48 -7.87 -13.56 -2.40
N ASP A 49 -6.96 -14.29 -1.76
CA ASP A 49 -7.23 -15.39 -0.85
C ASP A 49 -6.59 -15.16 0.53
N ASP A 50 -7.20 -15.76 1.56
CA ASP A 50 -6.68 -15.76 2.93
C ASP A 50 -5.57 -16.81 3.07
N VAL A 51 -4.35 -16.39 2.74
CA VAL A 51 -3.13 -17.20 2.80
C VAL A 51 -2.23 -16.61 3.88
N GLN A 52 -1.96 -17.38 4.93
CA GLN A 52 -1.17 -16.92 6.07
C GLN A 52 0.21 -16.41 5.65
N ASP A 53 0.90 -17.13 4.77
CA ASP A 53 2.23 -16.72 4.29
C ASP A 53 2.19 -15.33 3.63
N ASP A 54 1.16 -15.01 2.85
CA ASP A 54 1.04 -13.66 2.25
C ASP A 54 0.71 -12.57 3.29
N CYS A 55 -0.02 -12.92 4.35
CA CYS A 55 -0.26 -12.02 5.48
C CYS A 55 1.04 -11.75 6.27
N ASP A 56 1.85 -12.79 6.48
CA ASP A 56 3.17 -12.66 7.12
C ASP A 56 4.11 -11.80 6.25
N GLU A 57 4.09 -11.97 4.92
CA GLU A 57 4.81 -11.12 3.98
C GLU A 57 4.36 -9.65 4.06
N VAL A 58 3.07 -9.36 4.30
CA VAL A 58 2.61 -7.99 4.56
C VAL A 58 3.26 -7.40 5.81
N GLU A 59 3.37 -8.18 6.89
CA GLU A 59 4.04 -7.72 8.12
C GLU A 59 5.53 -7.41 7.87
N ASP A 60 6.22 -8.27 7.11
CA ASP A 60 7.61 -8.07 6.72
C ASP A 60 7.80 -6.85 5.81
N ILE A 61 6.90 -6.64 4.84
CA ILE A 61 6.86 -5.42 4.02
C ILE A 61 6.73 -4.19 4.92
N MET A 62 5.84 -4.23 5.91
CA MET A 62 5.63 -3.09 6.82
C MET A 62 6.84 -2.85 7.73
N CYS A 63 7.53 -3.90 8.14
CA CYS A 63 8.80 -3.82 8.87
C CYS A 63 9.87 -3.12 8.01
N GLN A 64 10.06 -3.55 6.75
CA GLN A 64 11.01 -2.91 5.83
C GLN A 64 10.63 -1.46 5.51
N PHE A 65 9.34 -1.22 5.26
CA PHE A 65 8.83 0.13 5.00
C PHE A 65 9.15 1.07 6.16
N SER A 66 8.94 0.63 7.41
CA SER A 66 9.23 1.40 8.62
C SER A 66 10.70 1.75 8.76
N ALA A 67 11.61 0.85 8.34
CA ALA A 67 13.04 1.07 8.40
C ALA A 67 13.52 2.18 7.44
N TYR A 68 12.75 2.51 6.41
CA TYR A 68 13.03 3.63 5.51
C TYR A 68 12.54 4.98 6.01
N GLN A 69 11.76 5.02 7.09
CA GLN A 69 11.09 6.24 7.55
C GLN A 69 11.88 6.96 8.63
N ASP A 70 11.63 8.27 8.72
CA ASP A 70 11.97 9.05 9.90
C ASP A 70 11.12 8.63 11.11
N PHE A 71 11.66 8.83 12.31
CA PHE A 71 11.11 8.33 13.58
C PHE A 71 9.68 8.81 13.90
N ASP A 72 9.21 9.90 13.28
CA ASP A 72 7.93 10.55 13.56
C ASP A 72 6.82 10.25 12.54
N LEU A 73 7.07 9.39 11.54
CA LEU A 73 6.06 9.04 10.56
C LEU A 73 4.90 8.27 11.19
N LYS A 74 3.68 8.82 11.12
CA LYS A 74 2.45 8.12 11.49
C LYS A 74 1.91 7.34 10.31
N TYR A 75 1.70 6.05 10.50
CA TYR A 75 1.06 5.20 9.51
C TYR A 75 0.29 4.05 10.16
N LYS A 76 -0.65 3.51 9.40
CA LYS A 76 -1.33 2.25 9.67
C LYS A 76 -1.52 1.47 8.37
N TRP A 77 -1.74 0.17 8.50
CA TRP A 77 -2.05 -0.68 7.36
C TRP A 77 -3.27 -1.55 7.61
N GLU A 78 -3.92 -1.95 6.52
CA GLU A 78 -5.07 -2.85 6.51
C GLU A 78 -4.85 -3.90 5.42
N VAL A 79 -5.21 -5.15 5.72
CA VAL A 79 -5.29 -6.24 4.74
C VAL A 79 -6.76 -6.49 4.44
N LEU A 80 -7.12 -6.42 3.16
CA LEU A 80 -8.45 -6.69 2.65
C LEU A 80 -8.37 -7.94 1.78
N ILE A 81 -9.16 -8.95 2.12
CA ILE A 81 -9.15 -10.25 1.45
C ILE A 81 -10.43 -10.41 0.67
N GLY A 82 -10.31 -10.80 -0.60
CA GLY A 82 -11.44 -11.22 -1.40
C GLY A 82 -11.20 -11.08 -2.89
N ASN A 83 -12.08 -11.71 -3.67
CA ASN A 83 -12.04 -11.72 -5.14
C ASN A 83 -13.10 -10.81 -5.79
N GLU A 84 -13.65 -9.87 -5.03
CA GLU A 84 -14.60 -8.89 -5.55
C GLU A 84 -13.91 -7.83 -6.42
N ALA A 85 -14.69 -7.03 -7.14
CA ALA A 85 -14.16 -5.96 -7.97
C ALA A 85 -13.35 -4.97 -7.11
N LEU A 86 -12.09 -4.76 -7.47
CA LEU A 86 -11.23 -3.81 -6.76
C LEU A 86 -11.84 -2.40 -6.80
N PRO A 87 -11.76 -1.63 -5.69
CA PRO A 87 -12.32 -0.30 -5.64
C PRO A 87 -11.64 0.62 -6.65
N LYS A 88 -12.41 1.59 -7.17
CA LYS A 88 -11.82 2.72 -7.91
C LYS A 88 -11.11 3.61 -6.92
N ILE A 89 -9.84 3.91 -7.19
CA ILE A 89 -9.08 4.87 -6.38
C ILE A 89 -9.56 6.30 -6.65
N SER A 90 -9.60 7.10 -5.60
CA SER A 90 -9.86 8.54 -5.63
C SER A 90 -8.61 9.34 -6.04
N GLN A 91 -8.77 10.65 -6.30
CA GLN A 91 -7.64 11.51 -6.68
C GLN A 91 -6.62 11.69 -5.54
N ASP A 92 -7.01 11.44 -4.30
CA ASP A 92 -6.16 11.58 -3.13
C ASP A 92 -5.42 10.28 -2.77
N GLU A 93 -5.67 9.20 -3.49
CA GLU A 93 -5.04 7.89 -3.31
C GLU A 93 -3.98 7.63 -4.39
N MET A 94 -2.93 6.91 -4.01
CA MET A 94 -1.87 6.48 -4.91
C MET A 94 -1.88 4.96 -5.04
N MET A 95 -1.99 4.49 -6.27
CA MET A 95 -1.84 3.08 -6.60
C MET A 95 -0.35 2.77 -6.71
N VAL A 96 0.20 2.11 -5.70
CA VAL A 96 1.63 1.76 -5.65
C VAL A 96 1.90 0.46 -6.40
N PHE A 97 0.94 -0.45 -6.34
CA PHE A 97 0.97 -1.71 -7.08
C PHE A 97 -0.44 -2.09 -7.52
N ARG A 98 -0.53 -2.69 -8.71
CA ARG A 98 -1.75 -3.36 -9.17
C ARG A 98 -1.38 -4.53 -10.09
N ARG A 99 -1.82 -5.71 -9.71
CA ARG A 99 -1.76 -6.90 -10.56
C ARG A 99 -2.71 -6.72 -11.74
N LYS A 100 -2.27 -7.14 -12.92
CA LYS A 100 -3.15 -7.22 -14.09
C LYS A 100 -4.16 -8.35 -13.86
N GLU A 101 -5.46 -8.04 -13.90
CA GLU A 101 -6.53 -9.02 -13.76
C GLU A 101 -7.16 -9.32 -15.11
N TYR A 102 -7.47 -10.59 -15.35
CA TYR A 102 -8.23 -11.04 -16.52
C TYR A 102 -9.59 -11.48 -16.02
N PHE A 103 -10.65 -10.89 -16.57
CA PHE A 103 -12.02 -11.32 -16.33
C PHE A 103 -12.43 -12.19 -17.52
N ASP A 104 -13.00 -13.37 -17.25
CA ASP A 104 -13.66 -14.21 -18.25
C ASP A 104 -15.00 -13.59 -18.69
#